data_AF-K1VWH6-F1
#
_entry.id   AF-K1VWH6-F1
#
_cell.length_a   1.000
_cell.length_b   1.000
_cell.length_c   1.000
_cell.angle_alpha   90.00
_cell.angle_beta   90.00
_cell.angle_gamma   90.00
#
_symmetry.space_group_name_H-M   'P 1'
#
loop_
_entity.id
_entity.type
_entity.pdbx_description
1 polymer ?
#
loop_
_entity_poly.entity_id
_entity_poly.type
_entity_poly.pdbx_seq_one_letter_code
_entity_poly.pdbx_strand_id
1 'polypeptide(L)'
;MDAKALQGALTPDSLRSTDSANAATKTIDNVARYVAQHLENIIAEINAAGKPVWEALGNLWPAVAESLDPSPKAPSAVSEEARVALAAATAKLERNLIAGLFENQQAALPHEPLIRRTIFDVTTFNRIEDEKLSMQSADALLAKYLTGGREDDVVIFLSVHVQANDRENLLSPTGVKWLAQLLGRLDDWVDCEDARFELAVGIVNRFIVRDLQSRLFSALGAPDQAGLTEPEEEITPSQTTLLKQLDAYLAQRADVAGTEQEEDGDNASPSPNAFLVPLFGRLAKYASASMKSGKDDARLPPVLIGLVLCTECLSSIVLSAQRRADAVKAAQKKGQNVSASAGGDEEIVAELKTDKFIGELVSVLQATDAFLPRVKPTAEENTTLPFQNVKRDLVRLLGLLAYDDTKVGDIVREKGGVETVLGMCETDERNHYLREHALLTVRNLMTGNPGNQAIIGKMAPIGLVGEDGELKPLPQRIKESHEKAASAANVPSSSAPQPASVQEVPETNAAAEQKAPETSA
;
A
#
# COMPACT_ATOMS: atom_id res chain seq x y z
N MET A 1 -20.50 41.95 -29.48
CA MET A 1 -19.07 41.57 -29.52
C MET A 1 -18.36 42.41 -30.58
N ASP A 2 -17.22 43.06 -30.28
CA ASP A 2 -16.42 43.75 -31.30
C ASP A 2 -15.47 42.73 -31.98
N ALA A 3 -15.98 42.05 -33.01
CA ALA A 3 -15.24 41.01 -33.72
C ALA A 3 -13.96 41.55 -34.40
N LYS A 4 -13.94 42.83 -34.78
CA LYS A 4 -12.79 43.48 -35.41
C LYS A 4 -11.68 43.74 -34.39
N ALA A 5 -12.04 44.16 -33.18
CA ALA A 5 -11.07 44.29 -32.08
C ALA A 5 -10.49 42.94 -31.65
N LEU A 6 -11.30 41.88 -31.63
CA LEU A 6 -10.80 40.53 -31.32
C LEU A 6 -9.83 40.02 -32.37
N GLN A 7 -10.15 40.18 -33.67
CA GLN A 7 -9.25 39.77 -34.75
C GLN A 7 -7.92 40.55 -34.71
N GLY A 8 -7.93 41.83 -34.33
CA GLY A 8 -6.70 42.60 -34.12
C GLY A 8 -5.87 42.11 -32.93
N ALA A 9 -6.52 41.59 -31.88
CA ALA A 9 -5.86 41.06 -30.68
C ALA A 9 -5.37 39.61 -30.83
N LEU A 10 -5.95 38.81 -31.71
CA LEU A 10 -5.53 37.42 -31.98
C LEU A 10 -4.47 37.36 -33.09
N THR A 11 -3.37 38.09 -32.91
CA THR A 11 -2.27 38.12 -33.88
C THR A 11 -0.91 38.08 -33.18
N PRO A 12 0.16 37.58 -33.83
CA PRO A 12 1.52 37.66 -33.32
C PRO A 12 1.98 39.09 -32.99
N ASP A 13 1.37 40.09 -33.61
CA ASP A 13 1.66 41.52 -33.40
C ASP A 13 1.34 41.99 -31.97
N SER A 14 0.52 41.23 -31.26
CA SER A 14 0.25 41.42 -29.83
C SER A 14 1.52 41.26 -28.99
N LEU A 15 2.54 40.56 -29.47
CA LEU A 15 3.82 40.38 -28.78
C LEU A 15 4.91 41.35 -29.27
N ARG A 16 4.55 42.47 -29.93
CA ARG A 16 5.52 43.50 -30.36
C ARG A 16 6.04 44.38 -29.21
N SER A 17 5.24 44.56 -28.16
CA SER A 17 5.62 45.35 -26.97
C SER A 17 4.77 44.94 -25.77
N THR A 18 5.23 45.26 -24.55
CA THR A 18 4.46 45.06 -23.32
C THR A 18 3.08 45.74 -23.37
N ASP A 19 2.99 46.95 -23.93
CA ASP A 19 1.71 47.67 -24.06
C ASP A 19 0.76 46.98 -25.04
N SER A 20 1.29 46.46 -26.16
CA SER A 20 0.53 45.69 -27.14
C SER A 20 -0.03 44.41 -26.51
N ALA A 21 0.80 43.69 -25.76
CA ALA A 21 0.42 42.45 -25.10
C ALA A 21 -0.66 42.69 -24.04
N ASN A 22 -0.54 43.76 -23.26
CA ASN A 22 -1.54 44.15 -22.25
C ASN A 22 -2.87 44.60 -22.90
N ALA A 23 -2.82 45.34 -24.00
CA ALA A 23 -4.01 45.77 -24.73
C ALA A 23 -4.75 44.57 -25.37
N ALA A 24 -4.01 43.63 -25.96
CA ALA A 24 -4.55 42.38 -26.49
C ALA A 24 -5.16 41.53 -25.38
N THR A 25 -4.45 41.33 -24.26
CA THR A 25 -4.92 40.61 -23.07
C THR A 25 -6.25 41.15 -22.58
N LYS A 26 -6.39 42.47 -22.42
CA LYS A 26 -7.63 43.12 -21.97
C LYS A 26 -8.79 42.87 -22.95
N THR A 27 -8.51 42.94 -24.25
CA THR A 27 -9.49 42.72 -25.31
C THR A 27 -9.99 41.27 -25.30
N ILE A 28 -9.06 40.31 -25.28
CA ILE A 28 -9.35 38.87 -25.26
C ILE A 28 -10.10 38.49 -23.98
N ASP A 29 -9.70 38.99 -22.80
CA ASP A 29 -10.36 38.64 -21.53
C ASP A 29 -11.78 39.22 -21.43
N ASN A 30 -12.02 40.42 -21.97
CA ASN A 30 -13.36 40.98 -22.06
C ASN A 30 -14.28 40.14 -22.95
N VAL A 31 -13.76 39.66 -24.09
CA VAL A 31 -14.51 38.76 -24.97
C VAL A 31 -14.73 37.41 -24.29
N ALA A 32 -13.71 36.83 -23.65
CA ALA A 32 -13.86 35.57 -22.93
C ALA A 32 -14.96 35.65 -21.85
N ARG A 33 -15.03 36.76 -21.10
CA ARG A 33 -16.12 37.01 -20.13
C ARG A 33 -17.49 37.15 -20.81
N TYR A 34 -17.56 37.84 -21.94
CA TYR A 34 -18.79 37.97 -22.71
C TYR A 34 -19.31 36.62 -23.24
N VAL A 35 -18.41 35.77 -23.77
CA VAL A 35 -18.72 34.41 -24.24
C VAL A 35 -19.29 33.55 -23.11
N ALA A 36 -18.66 33.57 -21.93
CA ALA A 36 -19.12 32.80 -20.78
C ALA A 36 -20.53 33.20 -20.30
N GLN A 37 -20.93 34.46 -20.48
CA GLN A 37 -22.22 34.98 -20.01
C GLN A 37 -23.38 34.77 -21.00
N HIS A 38 -23.10 34.47 -22.28
CA HIS A 38 -24.15 34.38 -23.33
C HIS A 38 -23.93 33.19 -24.27
N LEU A 39 -23.51 32.04 -23.72
CA LEU A 39 -23.11 30.84 -24.44
C LEU A 39 -24.14 30.39 -25.51
N GLU A 40 -25.44 30.43 -25.21
CA GLU A 40 -26.51 29.97 -26.10
C GLU A 40 -26.72 30.85 -27.35
N ASN A 41 -26.49 32.16 -27.26
CA ASN A 41 -26.74 33.11 -28.35
C ASN A 41 -25.48 33.38 -29.21
N ILE A 42 -24.29 33.20 -28.63
CA ILE A 42 -23.01 33.58 -29.22
C ILE A 42 -22.50 32.55 -30.22
N ILE A 43 -22.86 31.28 -30.10
CA ILE A 43 -22.38 30.21 -30.99
C ILE A 43 -22.80 30.48 -32.44
N ALA A 44 -24.02 30.99 -32.64
CA ALA A 44 -24.51 31.39 -33.96
C ALA A 44 -23.78 32.64 -34.51
N GLU A 45 -23.45 33.62 -33.66
CA GLU A 45 -22.70 34.82 -34.06
C GLU A 45 -21.21 34.54 -34.33
N ILE A 46 -20.58 33.66 -33.55
CA ILE A 46 -19.18 33.22 -33.72
C ILE A 46 -19.05 32.28 -34.92
N ASN A 47 -20.00 31.37 -35.13
CA ASN A 47 -20.04 30.54 -36.33
C ASN A 47 -20.37 31.36 -37.59
N ALA A 48 -21.19 32.43 -37.48
CA ALA A 48 -21.43 33.38 -38.57
C ALA A 48 -20.22 34.31 -38.83
N ALA A 49 -19.40 34.59 -37.81
CA ALA A 49 -18.08 35.23 -37.95
C ALA A 49 -16.99 34.26 -38.44
N GLY A 50 -17.24 32.94 -38.39
CA GLY A 50 -16.55 31.86 -39.11
C GLY A 50 -15.18 31.40 -38.58
N LYS A 51 -14.56 30.51 -39.39
CA LYS A 51 -13.16 30.02 -39.38
C LYS A 51 -12.04 31.00 -38.95
N PRO A 52 -12.15 32.34 -39.12
CA PRO A 52 -11.09 33.27 -38.74
C PRO A 52 -10.69 33.30 -37.27
N VAL A 53 -11.58 32.98 -36.31
CA VAL A 53 -11.18 32.99 -34.87
C VAL A 53 -10.26 31.84 -34.55
N TRP A 54 -10.58 30.63 -35.02
CA TRP A 54 -9.74 29.45 -34.83
C TRP A 54 -8.42 29.56 -35.61
N GLU A 55 -8.45 30.10 -36.83
CA GLU A 55 -7.22 30.44 -37.58
C GLU A 55 -6.37 31.50 -36.87
N ALA A 56 -7.01 32.53 -36.28
CA ALA A 56 -6.31 33.58 -35.52
C ALA A 56 -5.70 33.05 -34.21
N LEU A 57 -6.40 32.15 -33.50
CA LEU A 57 -5.87 31.41 -32.36
C LEU A 57 -4.66 30.55 -32.79
N GLY A 58 -4.78 29.83 -33.90
CA GLY A 58 -3.71 29.03 -34.49
C GLY A 58 -2.49 29.85 -34.93
N ASN A 59 -2.67 31.13 -35.26
CA ASN A 59 -1.57 32.06 -35.55
C ASN A 59 -0.93 32.63 -34.27
N LEU A 60 -1.71 32.84 -33.21
CA LEU A 60 -1.23 33.40 -31.95
C LEU A 60 -0.48 32.38 -31.08
N TRP A 61 -0.98 31.14 -30.97
CA TRP A 61 -0.39 30.11 -30.11
C TRP A 61 1.09 29.81 -30.38
N PRO A 62 1.55 29.67 -31.63
CA PRO A 62 2.97 29.47 -31.91
C PRO A 62 3.83 30.63 -31.40
N ALA A 63 3.37 31.87 -31.59
CA ALA A 63 4.08 33.08 -31.15
C ALA A 63 4.11 33.17 -29.62
N VAL A 64 3.01 32.83 -28.95
CA VAL A 64 2.93 32.76 -27.49
C VAL A 64 3.89 31.69 -26.94
N ALA A 65 3.83 30.46 -27.47
CA ALA A 65 4.68 29.35 -27.05
C ALA A 65 6.17 29.67 -27.27
N GLU A 66 6.54 30.20 -28.44
CA GLU A 66 7.94 30.60 -28.70
C GLU A 66 8.37 31.75 -27.78
N SER A 67 7.49 32.72 -27.52
CA SER A 67 7.81 33.82 -26.62
C SER A 67 8.05 33.37 -25.18
N LEU A 68 7.52 32.21 -24.79
CA LEU A 68 7.65 31.66 -23.45
C LEU A 68 8.68 30.54 -23.37
N ASP A 69 9.42 30.22 -24.43
CA ASP A 69 10.50 29.21 -24.39
C ASP A 69 11.61 29.59 -23.38
N PRO A 70 12.02 28.70 -22.46
CA PRO A 70 13.08 28.96 -21.48
C PRO A 70 14.49 28.90 -22.05
N SER A 71 14.67 28.37 -23.27
CA SER A 71 15.99 28.27 -23.90
C SER A 71 16.57 29.66 -24.17
N PRO A 72 17.87 29.89 -23.95
CA PRO A 72 18.47 31.21 -23.99
C PRO A 72 18.45 31.81 -25.40
N LYS A 73 17.40 32.55 -25.71
CA LYS A 73 17.36 33.58 -26.75
C LYS A 73 17.44 34.94 -26.05
N ALA A 74 18.01 35.93 -26.73
CA ALA A 74 18.22 37.28 -26.21
C ALA A 74 17.04 37.81 -25.36
N PRO A 75 17.30 38.66 -24.35
CA PRO A 75 16.25 39.18 -23.47
C PRO A 75 15.10 39.76 -24.29
N SER A 76 13.89 39.24 -24.05
CA SER A 76 12.69 39.70 -24.74
C SER A 76 12.42 41.16 -24.39
N ALA A 77 12.04 41.95 -25.40
CA ALA A 77 11.58 43.33 -25.21
C ALA A 77 10.20 43.40 -24.55
N VAL A 78 9.49 42.26 -24.43
CA VAL A 78 8.19 42.14 -23.79
C VAL A 78 8.37 41.54 -22.40
N SER A 79 7.80 42.19 -21.39
CA SER A 79 7.83 41.69 -20.01
C SER A 79 7.22 40.29 -19.94
N GLU A 80 7.81 39.42 -19.15
CA GLU A 80 7.36 38.04 -19.02
C GLU A 80 5.93 37.94 -18.50
N GLU A 81 5.56 38.82 -17.57
CA GLU A 81 4.23 38.92 -16.98
C GLU A 81 3.16 39.20 -18.05
N ALA A 82 3.47 40.06 -19.03
CA ALA A 82 2.56 40.38 -20.12
C ALA A 82 2.41 39.21 -21.12
N ARG A 83 3.48 38.45 -21.36
CA ARG A 83 3.44 37.24 -22.20
C ARG A 83 2.57 36.15 -21.54
N VAL A 84 2.78 35.92 -20.25
CA VAL A 84 2.00 34.99 -19.41
C VAL A 84 0.54 35.44 -19.35
N ALA A 85 0.25 36.73 -19.11
CA ALA A 85 -1.11 37.24 -19.07
C ALA A 85 -1.85 37.07 -20.41
N LEU A 86 -1.16 37.27 -21.53
CA LEU A 86 -1.70 37.07 -22.88
C LEU A 86 -2.01 35.59 -23.15
N ALA A 87 -1.09 34.69 -22.80
CA ALA A 87 -1.31 33.25 -22.88
C ALA A 87 -2.53 32.82 -22.05
N ALA A 88 -2.66 33.34 -20.82
CA ALA A 88 -3.77 33.06 -19.93
C ALA A 88 -5.13 33.58 -20.44
N ALA A 89 -5.15 34.76 -21.07
CA ALA A 89 -6.38 35.30 -21.67
C ALA A 89 -6.79 34.50 -22.91
N THR A 90 -5.83 34.11 -23.75
CA THR A 90 -6.04 33.32 -24.97
C THR A 90 -6.59 31.93 -24.64
N ALA A 91 -5.96 31.26 -23.68
CA ALA A 91 -6.43 30.04 -23.05
C ALA A 91 -7.89 30.11 -22.60
N LYS A 92 -8.22 31.14 -21.82
CA LYS A 92 -9.54 31.34 -21.23
C LYS A 92 -10.62 31.50 -22.30
N LEU A 93 -10.31 32.20 -23.38
CA LEU A 93 -11.19 32.39 -24.54
C LEU A 93 -11.42 31.04 -25.23
N GLU A 94 -10.36 30.32 -25.58
CA GLU A 94 -10.44 29.03 -26.28
C GLU A 94 -11.25 27.99 -25.49
N ARG A 95 -10.98 27.88 -24.18
CA ARG A 95 -11.74 27.02 -23.25
C ARG A 95 -13.24 27.37 -23.18
N ASN A 96 -13.60 28.64 -23.34
CA ASN A 96 -15.01 29.04 -23.42
C ASN A 96 -15.65 28.72 -24.77
N LEU A 97 -14.86 28.70 -25.85
CA LEU A 97 -15.36 28.39 -27.19
C LEU A 97 -15.60 26.90 -27.41
N ILE A 98 -14.86 26.02 -26.72
CA ILE A 98 -15.04 24.55 -26.80
C ILE A 98 -16.17 24.01 -25.90
N ALA A 99 -16.67 24.81 -24.95
CA ALA A 99 -17.59 24.35 -23.91
C ALA A 99 -18.90 23.82 -24.53
N GLY A 100 -19.09 22.49 -24.48
CA GLY A 100 -20.31 21.81 -24.93
C GLY A 100 -20.48 21.65 -26.44
N LEU A 101 -19.44 21.91 -27.26
CA LEU A 101 -19.54 21.92 -28.73
C LEU A 101 -18.48 21.07 -29.41
N PHE A 102 -18.91 19.98 -30.03
CA PHE A 102 -18.03 18.99 -30.67
C PHE A 102 -17.20 19.55 -31.85
N GLU A 103 -17.80 20.39 -32.70
CA GLU A 103 -17.09 20.97 -33.85
C GLU A 103 -15.95 21.91 -33.41
N ASN A 104 -16.15 22.65 -32.32
CA ASN A 104 -15.14 23.53 -31.74
C ASN A 104 -14.04 22.75 -31.03
N GLN A 105 -14.36 21.61 -30.42
CA GLN A 105 -13.35 20.71 -29.85
C GLN A 105 -12.41 20.14 -30.94
N GLN A 106 -12.94 19.80 -32.12
CA GLN A 106 -12.09 19.38 -33.25
C GLN A 106 -11.23 20.52 -33.79
N ALA A 107 -11.75 21.74 -33.84
CA ALA A 107 -11.00 22.92 -34.30
C ALA A 107 -9.87 23.33 -33.34
N ALA A 108 -10.02 23.07 -32.03
CA ALA A 108 -9.01 23.35 -31.01
C ALA A 108 -7.88 22.31 -30.95
N LEU A 109 -8.13 21.09 -31.43
CA LEU A 109 -7.19 19.96 -31.33
C LEU A 109 -5.77 20.28 -31.83
N PRO A 110 -5.56 21.00 -32.95
CA PRO A 110 -4.23 21.36 -33.43
C PRO A 110 -3.44 22.31 -32.49
N HIS A 111 -4.11 23.01 -31.58
CA HIS A 111 -3.47 23.96 -30.66
C HIS A 111 -2.93 23.27 -29.40
N GLU A 112 -3.46 22.09 -29.05
CA GLU A 112 -3.12 21.36 -27.83
C GLU A 112 -1.61 21.19 -27.61
N PRO A 113 -0.78 20.82 -28.61
CA PRO A 113 0.66 20.66 -28.38
C PRO A 113 1.37 21.97 -28.01
N LEU A 114 0.90 23.10 -28.55
CA LEU A 114 1.45 24.44 -28.29
C LEU A 114 1.07 24.93 -26.89
N ILE A 115 -0.15 24.63 -26.47
CA ILE A 115 -0.68 24.97 -25.16
C ILE A 115 0.02 24.14 -24.10
N ARG A 116 0.16 22.82 -24.32
CA ARG A 116 0.92 21.91 -23.46
C ARG A 116 2.36 22.38 -23.31
N ARG A 117 3.01 22.77 -24.41
CA ARG A 117 4.35 23.34 -24.39
C ARG A 117 4.41 24.65 -23.60
N THR A 118 3.45 25.55 -23.82
CA THR A 118 3.39 26.83 -23.09
C THR A 118 3.26 26.63 -21.59
N ILE A 119 2.40 25.69 -21.17
CA ILE A 119 2.26 25.29 -19.77
C ILE A 119 3.61 24.80 -19.25
N PHE A 120 4.21 23.82 -19.93
CA PHE A 120 5.51 23.25 -19.56
C PHE A 120 6.59 24.33 -19.40
N ASP A 121 6.72 25.21 -20.40
CA ASP A 121 7.76 26.24 -20.47
C ASP A 121 7.62 27.31 -19.37
N VAL A 122 6.38 27.65 -18.97
CA VAL A 122 6.07 28.59 -17.87
C VAL A 122 6.16 27.92 -16.50
N THR A 123 5.93 26.61 -16.42
CA THR A 123 6.00 25.84 -15.17
C THR A 123 7.34 25.13 -14.95
N THR A 124 8.37 25.50 -15.72
CA THR A 124 9.72 24.93 -15.51
C THR A 124 10.28 25.37 -14.15
N PHE A 125 10.91 24.43 -13.44
CA PHE A 125 11.40 24.63 -12.07
C PHE A 125 12.29 25.88 -11.92
N ASN A 126 13.18 26.12 -12.88
CA ASN A 126 14.08 27.29 -12.91
C ASN A 126 13.36 28.65 -12.98
N ARG A 127 12.10 28.70 -13.45
CA ARG A 127 11.29 29.92 -13.52
C ARG A 127 10.43 30.15 -12.29
N ILE A 128 10.10 29.08 -11.56
CA ILE A 128 9.30 29.12 -10.34
C ILE A 128 10.14 29.63 -9.15
N GLU A 129 11.47 29.46 -9.18
CA GLU A 129 12.38 30.05 -8.19
C GLU A 129 12.62 31.56 -8.38
N ASP A 130 12.24 32.15 -9.53
CA ASP A 130 12.40 33.60 -9.76
C ASP A 130 11.30 34.38 -8.99
N GLU A 131 11.72 35.11 -7.96
CA GLU A 131 10.88 35.92 -7.06
C GLU A 131 9.96 36.92 -7.80
N LYS A 132 10.32 37.31 -9.04
CA LYS A 132 9.51 38.21 -9.88
C LYS A 132 8.32 37.50 -10.53
N LEU A 133 8.47 36.23 -10.86
CA LEU A 133 7.41 35.39 -11.42
C LEU A 133 6.74 34.60 -10.29
N SER A 134 6.15 35.33 -9.35
CA SER A 134 5.39 34.74 -8.24
C SER A 134 4.52 33.57 -8.73
N MET A 135 4.57 32.46 -7.98
CA MET A 135 3.76 31.23 -8.11
C MET A 135 2.29 31.51 -8.51
N GLN A 136 1.76 32.68 -8.12
CA GLN A 136 0.44 33.19 -8.51
C GLN A 136 0.20 33.34 -10.02
N SER A 137 1.23 33.59 -10.83
CA SER A 137 1.10 33.81 -12.29
C SER A 137 1.00 32.51 -13.08
N ALA A 138 1.79 31.50 -12.70
CA ALA A 138 1.68 30.14 -13.23
C ALA A 138 0.38 29.47 -12.75
N ASP A 139 0.05 29.62 -11.46
CA ASP A 139 -1.22 29.19 -10.88
C ASP A 139 -2.41 29.85 -11.58
N ALA A 140 -2.33 31.14 -11.92
CA ALA A 140 -3.40 31.85 -12.63
C ALA A 140 -3.57 31.41 -14.10
N LEU A 141 -2.52 30.88 -14.73
CA LEU A 141 -2.55 30.40 -16.12
C LEU A 141 -3.08 28.97 -16.20
N LEU A 142 -2.61 28.11 -15.29
CA LEU A 142 -3.14 26.76 -15.05
C LEU A 142 -4.61 26.81 -14.64
N ALA A 143 -4.94 27.56 -13.58
CA ALA A 143 -6.32 27.67 -13.08
C ALA A 143 -7.30 28.24 -14.11
N LYS A 144 -6.85 29.01 -15.12
CA LYS A 144 -7.72 29.55 -16.20
C LYS A 144 -7.92 28.58 -17.36
N TYR A 145 -6.93 27.73 -17.65
CA TYR A 145 -7.04 26.68 -18.67
C TYR A 145 -7.79 25.45 -18.12
N LEU A 146 -7.62 25.19 -16.82
CA LEU A 146 -8.04 23.99 -16.11
C LEU A 146 -9.12 24.29 -15.06
N THR A 147 -10.01 25.28 -15.30
CA THR A 147 -11.07 25.70 -14.37
C THR A 147 -12.08 24.62 -13.90
N GLY A 148 -11.81 23.33 -14.10
CA GLY A 148 -12.41 22.22 -13.34
C GLY A 148 -11.88 22.15 -11.90
N GLY A 149 -11.96 23.24 -11.12
CA GLY A 149 -11.50 23.25 -9.73
C GLY A 149 -9.97 23.14 -9.57
N ARG A 150 -9.45 23.65 -8.45
CA ARG A 150 -8.00 23.66 -8.09
C ARG A 150 -7.35 22.26 -7.96
N GLU A 151 -8.12 21.24 -8.29
CA GLU A 151 -7.93 19.85 -7.99
C GLU A 151 -7.46 19.08 -9.24
N ASP A 152 -7.95 19.50 -10.40
CA ASP A 152 -7.52 19.04 -11.71
C ASP A 152 -6.09 19.51 -12.00
N ASP A 153 -5.70 20.66 -11.45
CA ASP A 153 -4.37 21.28 -11.58
C ASP A 153 -3.24 20.37 -11.07
N VAL A 154 -3.43 19.73 -9.90
CA VAL A 154 -2.41 18.90 -9.25
C VAL A 154 -2.17 17.60 -10.01
N VAL A 155 -3.25 16.96 -10.45
CA VAL A 155 -3.20 15.67 -11.14
C VAL A 155 -2.59 15.84 -12.55
N ILE A 156 -2.93 16.93 -13.25
CA ILE A 156 -2.35 17.26 -14.56
C ILE A 156 -0.88 17.65 -14.41
N PHE A 157 -0.54 18.50 -13.42
CA PHE A 157 0.83 18.91 -13.13
C PHE A 157 1.74 17.70 -12.84
N LEU A 158 1.31 16.78 -11.97
CA LEU A 158 2.05 15.57 -11.65
C LEU A 158 2.13 14.59 -12.83
N SER A 159 1.07 14.49 -13.65
CA SER A 159 1.09 13.64 -14.84
C SER A 159 2.13 14.09 -15.86
N VAL A 160 2.27 15.40 -16.07
CA VAL A 160 3.29 15.98 -16.96
C VAL A 160 4.71 15.78 -16.39
N HIS A 161 4.91 16.03 -15.09
CA HIS A 161 6.24 15.89 -14.47
C HIS A 161 6.73 14.44 -14.39
N VAL A 162 5.83 13.49 -14.13
CA VAL A 162 6.20 12.07 -14.10
C VAL A 162 6.58 11.54 -15.50
N GLN A 163 6.03 12.12 -16.57
CA GLN A 163 6.42 11.83 -17.95
C GLN A 163 7.79 12.44 -18.32
N ALA A 164 8.16 13.58 -17.72
CA ALA A 164 9.35 14.36 -18.07
C ALA A 164 10.68 13.91 -17.40
N ASN A 165 10.74 12.71 -16.81
CA ASN A 165 11.93 12.17 -16.11
C ASN A 165 12.40 12.92 -14.85
N ASP A 166 11.67 13.91 -14.36
CA ASP A 166 12.11 14.76 -13.23
C ASP A 166 11.77 14.16 -11.85
N ARG A 167 12.23 12.93 -11.64
CA ARG A 167 11.70 11.97 -10.64
C ARG A 167 12.29 12.14 -9.25
N GLU A 168 13.56 12.52 -9.14
CA GLU A 168 14.16 12.88 -7.84
C GLU A 168 13.57 14.19 -7.31
N ASN A 169 13.12 15.07 -8.21
CA ASN A 169 12.44 16.31 -7.86
C ASN A 169 11.02 16.07 -7.31
N LEU A 170 10.34 14.96 -7.64
CA LEU A 170 9.05 14.61 -7.02
C LEU A 170 9.19 14.07 -5.59
N LEU A 171 10.38 13.60 -5.20
CA LEU A 171 10.72 13.28 -3.81
C LEU A 171 11.30 14.48 -3.06
N SER A 172 11.32 15.68 -3.68
CA SER A 172 11.58 16.93 -2.96
C SER A 172 10.47 17.21 -1.94
N PRO A 173 10.70 18.06 -0.92
CA PRO A 173 9.67 18.44 0.04
C PRO A 173 8.38 18.93 -0.62
N THR A 174 8.50 19.75 -1.67
CA THR A 174 7.36 20.25 -2.43
C THR A 174 6.64 19.11 -3.16
N GLY A 175 7.38 18.23 -3.84
CA GLY A 175 6.81 17.08 -4.55
C GLY A 175 6.08 16.10 -3.63
N VAL A 176 6.66 15.83 -2.44
CA VAL A 176 6.07 14.96 -1.41
C VAL A 176 4.76 15.54 -0.89
N LYS A 177 4.69 16.86 -0.69
CA LYS A 177 3.45 17.54 -0.31
C LYS A 177 2.34 17.35 -1.34
N TRP A 178 2.66 17.46 -2.63
CA TRP A 178 1.71 17.19 -3.71
C TRP A 178 1.25 15.73 -3.74
N LEU A 179 2.18 14.79 -3.58
CA LEU A 179 1.87 13.36 -3.54
C LEU A 179 1.00 13.02 -2.32
N ALA A 180 1.25 13.64 -1.16
CA ALA A 180 0.43 13.48 0.03
C ALA A 180 -1.00 13.99 -0.19
N GLN A 181 -1.15 15.15 -0.83
CA GLN A 181 -2.48 15.70 -1.18
C GLN A 181 -3.22 14.82 -2.19
N LEU A 182 -2.51 14.28 -3.19
CA LEU A 182 -3.08 13.35 -4.16
C LEU A 182 -3.56 12.06 -3.49
N LEU A 183 -2.72 11.46 -2.63
CA LEU A 183 -3.05 10.24 -1.89
C LEU A 183 -4.23 10.46 -0.93
N GLY A 184 -4.30 11.61 -0.26
CA GLY A 184 -5.38 11.93 0.68
C GLY A 184 -6.77 12.07 0.04
N ARG A 185 -6.86 12.08 -1.29
CA ARG A 185 -8.11 12.29 -2.05
C ARG A 185 -8.53 11.09 -2.88
N LEU A 186 -7.70 10.04 -2.91
CA LEU A 186 -8.02 8.82 -3.67
C LEU A 186 -9.33 8.19 -3.21
N ASP A 187 -9.58 8.15 -1.89
CA ASP A 187 -10.81 7.60 -1.32
C ASP A 187 -12.04 8.43 -1.78
N ASP A 188 -11.96 9.77 -1.84
CA ASP A 188 -13.06 10.60 -2.34
C ASP A 188 -13.32 10.40 -3.84
N TRP A 189 -12.24 10.27 -4.64
CA TRP A 189 -12.35 10.11 -6.09
C TRP A 189 -12.90 8.74 -6.47
N VAL A 190 -12.54 7.67 -5.75
CA VAL A 190 -13.13 6.35 -6.01
C VAL A 190 -14.61 6.32 -5.65
N ASP A 191 -15.00 6.95 -4.54
CA ASP A 191 -16.39 7.01 -4.10
C ASP A 191 -17.28 7.81 -5.06
N CYS A 192 -16.71 8.82 -5.73
CA CYS A 192 -17.40 9.65 -6.72
C CYS A 192 -17.29 9.14 -8.17
N GLU A 193 -16.69 7.95 -8.40
CA GLU A 193 -16.39 7.42 -9.73
C GLU A 193 -15.64 8.42 -10.64
N ASP A 194 -14.71 9.18 -10.06
CA ASP A 194 -14.01 10.25 -10.73
C ASP A 194 -12.83 9.72 -11.57
N ALA A 195 -12.75 10.14 -12.83
CA ALA A 195 -11.68 9.71 -13.75
C ALA A 195 -10.27 10.09 -13.27
N ARG A 196 -10.13 11.05 -12.35
CA ARG A 196 -8.86 11.42 -11.71
C ARG A 196 -8.30 10.30 -10.85
N PHE A 197 -9.14 9.41 -10.33
CA PHE A 197 -8.72 8.24 -9.55
C PHE A 197 -7.70 7.40 -10.34
N GLU A 198 -8.05 7.00 -11.56
CA GLU A 198 -7.20 6.17 -12.42
C GLU A 198 -5.86 6.85 -12.75
N LEU A 199 -5.90 8.16 -12.98
CA LEU A 199 -4.70 8.94 -13.26
C LEU A 199 -3.78 9.04 -12.04
N ALA A 200 -4.36 9.28 -10.87
CA ALA A 200 -3.65 9.35 -9.59
C ALA A 200 -3.05 8.00 -9.18
N VAL A 201 -3.81 6.91 -9.32
CA VAL A 201 -3.34 5.54 -9.17
C VAL A 201 -2.18 5.26 -10.14
N GLY A 202 -2.33 5.66 -11.41
CA GLY A 202 -1.28 5.53 -12.41
C GLY A 202 0.00 6.30 -12.06
N ILE A 203 -0.10 7.47 -11.41
CA ILE A 203 1.05 8.21 -10.88
C ILE A 203 1.76 7.40 -9.80
N VAL A 204 1.02 6.91 -8.80
CA VAL A 204 1.58 6.17 -7.66
C VAL A 204 2.19 4.84 -8.12
N ASN A 205 1.52 4.09 -9.00
CA ASN A 205 2.02 2.83 -9.55
C ASN A 205 3.37 3.00 -10.28
N ARG A 206 3.63 4.16 -10.90
CA ARG A 206 4.93 4.44 -11.53
C ARG A 206 6.08 4.57 -10.52
N PHE A 207 5.80 4.90 -9.26
CA PHE A 207 6.81 4.82 -8.19
C PHE A 207 7.07 3.37 -7.79
N ILE A 208 6.02 2.54 -7.72
CA ILE A 208 6.12 1.13 -7.33
C ILE A 208 6.86 0.31 -8.39
N VAL A 209 6.50 0.47 -9.68
CA VAL A 209 7.17 -0.19 -10.83
C VAL A 209 8.66 0.19 -10.94
N ARG A 210 9.09 1.26 -10.26
CA ARG A 210 10.48 1.74 -10.25
C ARG A 210 11.16 1.60 -8.90
N ASP A 211 10.62 0.78 -8.00
CA ASP A 211 11.26 0.46 -6.72
C ASP A 211 11.45 1.65 -5.77
N LEU A 212 10.63 2.71 -5.93
CA LEU A 212 10.71 3.94 -5.13
C LEU A 212 9.74 3.98 -3.94
N GLN A 213 8.91 2.94 -3.74
CA GLN A 213 7.87 2.90 -2.70
C GLN A 213 8.44 3.10 -1.29
N SER A 214 9.60 2.53 -0.97
CA SER A 214 10.26 2.70 0.34
C SER A 214 10.66 4.15 0.59
N ARG A 215 11.24 4.82 -0.42
CA ARG A 215 11.63 6.24 -0.35
C ARG A 215 10.40 7.13 -0.21
N LEU A 216 9.37 6.89 -1.01
CA LEU A 216 8.12 7.64 -0.95
C LEU A 216 7.43 7.47 0.41
N PHE A 217 7.33 6.24 0.91
CA PHE A 217 6.75 5.94 2.22
C PHE A 217 7.46 6.70 3.33
N SER A 218 8.80 6.72 3.30
CA SER A 218 9.62 7.44 4.29
C SER A 218 9.39 8.95 4.21
N ALA A 219 9.33 9.52 3.00
CA ALA A 219 9.11 10.94 2.79
C ALA A 219 7.71 11.41 3.25
N LEU A 220 6.67 10.60 3.00
CA LEU A 220 5.30 10.88 3.45
C LEU A 220 5.13 10.84 4.98
N GLY A 221 6.08 10.23 5.70
CA GLY A 221 6.13 10.22 7.16
C GLY A 221 7.01 11.33 7.76
N ALA A 222 7.71 12.11 6.94
CA ALA A 222 8.62 13.16 7.42
C ALA A 222 7.85 14.48 7.67
N PRO A 223 7.77 14.98 8.91
CA PRO A 223 6.95 16.15 9.27
C PRO A 223 7.36 17.42 8.49
N ASP A 224 8.66 17.63 8.30
CA ASP A 224 9.21 18.79 7.58
C ASP A 224 8.91 18.79 6.07
N GLN A 225 8.68 17.62 5.46
CA GLN A 225 8.49 17.48 4.02
C GLN A 225 7.02 17.42 3.61
N ALA A 226 6.15 16.87 4.46
CA ALA A 226 4.72 16.82 4.20
C ALA A 226 3.98 18.12 4.58
N GLY A 227 4.65 19.06 5.26
CA GLY A 227 4.03 20.29 5.77
C GLY A 227 3.06 20.04 6.92
N LEU A 228 3.27 18.95 7.68
CA LEU A 228 2.47 18.55 8.83
C LEU A 228 3.11 19.14 10.09
N THR A 229 2.39 20.03 10.78
CA THR A 229 2.83 20.76 11.99
C THR A 229 2.48 20.06 13.31
N GLU A 230 1.99 18.82 13.26
CA GLU A 230 1.42 18.08 14.41
C GLU A 230 2.31 16.86 14.77
N PRO A 231 2.21 16.31 16.01
CA PRO A 231 3.20 15.38 16.57
C PRO A 231 3.39 14.12 15.72
N GLU A 232 4.59 13.51 15.79
CA GLU A 232 4.98 12.26 15.10
C GLU A 232 3.82 11.24 15.06
N GLU A 233 3.04 11.24 13.98
CA GLU A 233 2.07 10.19 13.71
C GLU A 233 2.86 8.91 13.42
N GLU A 234 2.52 7.81 14.10
CA GLU A 234 3.17 6.51 13.86
C GLU A 234 2.99 6.05 12.40
N ILE A 235 1.85 6.43 11.81
CA ILE A 235 1.54 6.26 10.39
C ILE A 235 0.60 7.38 9.94
N THR A 236 0.94 8.05 8.84
CA THR A 236 0.12 9.14 8.28
C THR A 236 -0.99 8.60 7.36
N PRO A 237 -2.08 9.35 7.13
CA PRO A 237 -3.13 8.95 6.18
C PRO A 237 -2.59 8.65 4.78
N SER A 238 -1.65 9.48 4.29
CA SER A 238 -1.01 9.28 2.99
C SER A 238 -0.17 8.00 2.94
N GLN A 239 0.52 7.65 4.03
CA GLN A 239 1.22 6.38 4.14
C GLN A 239 0.25 5.19 4.12
N THR A 240 -0.88 5.29 4.82
CA THR A 240 -1.95 4.27 4.78
C THR A 240 -2.48 4.09 3.36
N THR A 241 -2.79 5.17 2.64
CA THR A 241 -3.28 5.06 1.25
C THR A 241 -2.21 4.49 0.31
N LEU A 242 -0.93 4.85 0.50
CA LEU A 242 0.16 4.23 -0.26
C LEU A 242 0.25 2.72 0.00
N LEU A 243 0.05 2.26 1.24
CA LEU A 243 0.02 0.82 1.55
C LEU A 243 -1.18 0.12 0.89
N LYS A 244 -2.37 0.74 0.86
CA LYS A 244 -3.53 0.22 0.11
C LYS A 244 -3.17 0.02 -1.37
N GLN A 245 -2.50 1.01 -1.97
CA GLN A 245 -2.10 0.95 -3.37
C GLN A 245 -1.03 -0.12 -3.62
N LEU A 246 -0.08 -0.26 -2.68
CA LEU A 246 0.95 -1.30 -2.75
C LEU A 246 0.34 -2.70 -2.62
N ASP A 247 -0.62 -2.90 -1.71
CA ASP A 247 -1.32 -4.18 -1.58
C ASP A 247 -2.05 -4.55 -2.87
N ALA A 248 -2.82 -3.61 -3.43
CA ALA A 248 -3.50 -3.80 -4.72
C ALA A 248 -2.52 -4.16 -5.85
N TYR A 249 -1.37 -3.47 -5.92
CA TYR A 249 -0.32 -3.77 -6.90
C TYR A 249 0.29 -5.16 -6.71
N LEU A 250 0.62 -5.55 -5.48
CA LEU A 250 1.17 -6.88 -5.16
C LEU A 250 0.16 -8.00 -5.42
N ALA A 251 -1.12 -7.75 -5.16
CA ALA A 251 -2.20 -8.69 -5.45
C ALA A 251 -2.41 -8.87 -6.96
N GLN A 252 -2.38 -7.80 -7.76
CA GLN A 252 -2.51 -7.91 -9.22
C GLN A 252 -1.34 -8.66 -9.87
N ARG A 253 -0.10 -8.45 -9.37
CA ARG A 253 1.07 -9.23 -9.81
C ARG A 253 0.89 -10.73 -9.63
N ALA A 254 0.20 -11.14 -8.56
CA ALA A 254 -0.07 -12.54 -8.29
C ALA A 254 -0.94 -13.23 -9.34
N ASP A 255 -1.81 -12.49 -10.03
CA ASP A 255 -2.76 -13.04 -11.00
C ASP A 255 -2.16 -13.18 -12.41
N VAL A 256 -1.13 -12.39 -12.75
CA VAL A 256 -0.49 -12.38 -14.09
C VAL A 256 0.68 -13.38 -14.19
N ALA A 257 1.17 -13.91 -13.06
CA ALA A 257 2.32 -14.81 -12.94
C ALA A 257 2.15 -16.24 -13.55
N GLY A 258 1.20 -16.42 -14.48
CA GLY A 258 0.99 -17.65 -15.24
C GLY A 258 1.24 -17.51 -16.75
N THR A 259 1.56 -16.31 -17.23
CA THR A 259 1.89 -16.06 -18.64
C THR A 259 3.41 -15.99 -18.83
N GLU A 260 3.92 -16.44 -19.98
CA GLU A 260 5.36 -16.55 -20.35
C GLU A 260 6.16 -15.21 -20.37
N GLN A 261 5.64 -14.16 -19.74
CA GLN A 261 6.20 -12.81 -19.63
C GLN A 261 6.49 -12.45 -18.17
N GLU A 262 7.17 -13.33 -17.42
CA GLU A 262 7.93 -12.86 -16.25
C GLU A 262 9.15 -12.12 -16.79
N GLU A 263 9.10 -10.79 -16.89
CA GLU A 263 10.30 -10.00 -17.14
C GLU A 263 11.24 -10.15 -15.93
N ASP A 264 12.52 -10.44 -16.19
CA ASP A 264 13.61 -10.73 -15.24
C ASP A 264 13.85 -9.68 -14.12
N GLY A 265 13.04 -8.62 -14.01
CA GLY A 265 13.18 -7.52 -13.03
C GLY A 265 12.37 -7.66 -11.74
N ASP A 266 11.45 -8.62 -11.65
CA ASP A 266 10.37 -8.62 -10.65
C ASP A 266 10.75 -9.07 -9.23
N ASN A 267 11.96 -9.61 -9.06
CA ASN A 267 12.48 -10.13 -7.78
C ASN A 267 13.88 -9.58 -7.48
N ALA A 268 14.05 -8.27 -7.70
CA ALA A 268 15.31 -7.59 -7.44
C ALA A 268 15.80 -7.81 -6.00
N SER A 269 17.11 -8.04 -5.84
CA SER A 269 17.78 -8.09 -4.54
C SER A 269 18.68 -6.85 -4.40
N PRO A 270 18.55 -6.06 -3.31
CA PRO A 270 17.61 -6.23 -2.20
C PRO A 270 16.16 -5.88 -2.61
N SER A 271 15.17 -6.49 -1.94
CA SER A 271 13.75 -6.21 -2.25
C SER A 271 13.40 -4.74 -1.98
N PRO A 272 12.71 -4.07 -2.91
CA PRO A 272 12.21 -2.71 -2.68
C PRO A 272 11.10 -2.67 -1.61
N ASN A 273 10.54 -3.83 -1.26
CA ASN A 273 9.51 -4.01 -0.24
C ASN A 273 10.07 -4.34 1.16
N ALA A 274 11.40 -4.41 1.32
CA ALA A 274 12.02 -4.82 2.59
C ALA A 274 11.68 -3.88 3.76
N PHE A 275 11.30 -2.62 3.48
CA PHE A 275 10.85 -1.66 4.50
C PHE A 275 9.58 -2.09 5.25
N LEU A 276 8.78 -3.01 4.69
CA LEU A 276 7.57 -3.52 5.33
C LEU A 276 7.87 -4.30 6.62
N VAL A 277 9.02 -4.99 6.70
CA VAL A 277 9.39 -5.78 7.88
C VAL A 277 9.63 -4.90 9.13
N PRO A 278 10.50 -3.87 9.09
CA PRO A 278 10.65 -2.96 10.21
C PRO A 278 9.39 -2.10 10.45
N LEU A 279 8.59 -1.81 9.41
CA LEU A 279 7.29 -1.14 9.59
C LEU A 279 6.33 -1.99 10.43
N PHE A 280 6.16 -3.28 10.10
CA PHE A 280 5.37 -4.21 10.88
C PHE A 280 5.82 -4.22 12.35
N GLY A 281 7.12 -4.35 12.60
CA GLY A 281 7.67 -4.39 13.96
C GLY A 281 7.34 -3.13 14.77
N ARG A 282 7.43 -1.93 14.15
CA ARG A 282 7.04 -0.67 14.80
C ARG A 282 5.55 -0.63 15.15
N LEU A 283 4.69 -0.90 14.17
CA LEU A 283 3.23 -0.85 14.34
C LEU A 283 2.75 -1.92 15.33
N ALA A 284 3.26 -3.14 15.24
CA ALA A 284 2.92 -4.25 16.13
C ALA A 284 3.34 -3.97 17.58
N LYS A 285 4.54 -3.41 17.79
CA LYS A 285 5.03 -3.02 19.12
C LYS A 285 4.17 -1.91 19.73
N TYR A 286 3.84 -0.89 18.95
CA TYR A 286 2.96 0.19 19.38
C TYR A 286 1.57 -0.33 19.74
N ALA A 287 0.93 -1.05 18.82
CA ALA A 287 -0.41 -1.59 19.01
C ALA A 287 -0.48 -2.48 20.25
N SER A 288 0.51 -3.37 20.42
CA SER A 288 0.61 -4.23 21.60
C SER A 288 0.73 -3.44 22.90
N ALA A 289 1.55 -2.39 22.94
CA ALA A 289 1.74 -1.56 24.13
C ALA A 289 0.46 -0.77 24.46
N SER A 290 -0.16 -0.16 23.44
CA SER A 290 -1.40 0.59 23.57
C SER A 290 -2.53 -0.29 24.09
N MET A 291 -2.78 -1.44 23.47
CA MET A 291 -3.84 -2.38 23.86
C MET A 291 -3.62 -2.91 25.29
N LYS A 292 -2.39 -3.25 25.67
CA LYS A 292 -2.05 -3.73 27.02
C LYS A 292 -2.15 -2.65 28.09
N SER A 293 -2.03 -1.37 27.72
CA SER A 293 -2.12 -0.26 28.68
C SER A 293 -3.53 -0.11 29.27
N GLY A 294 -4.56 -0.57 28.56
CA GLY A 294 -5.97 -0.40 28.92
C GLY A 294 -6.47 1.05 28.88
N LYS A 295 -5.64 1.99 28.39
CA LYS A 295 -6.01 3.40 28.22
C LYS A 295 -6.60 3.62 26.84
N ASP A 296 -7.51 4.58 26.74
CA ASP A 296 -8.01 5.06 25.47
C ASP A 296 -6.88 5.78 24.71
N ASP A 297 -6.53 5.28 23.53
CA ASP A 297 -5.50 5.85 22.66
C ASP A 297 -6.11 6.11 21.28
N ALA A 298 -6.38 7.39 21.00
CA ALA A 298 -6.97 7.84 19.74
C ALA A 298 -6.11 7.52 18.51
N ARG A 299 -4.83 7.20 18.69
CA ARG A 299 -3.89 6.85 17.60
C ARG A 299 -3.86 5.36 17.30
N LEU A 300 -4.43 4.52 18.17
CA LEU A 300 -4.47 3.07 17.97
C LEU A 300 -5.25 2.66 16.71
N PRO A 301 -6.44 3.22 16.39
CA PRO A 301 -7.17 2.81 15.20
C PRO A 301 -6.39 3.00 13.88
N PRO A 302 -5.76 4.16 13.59
CA PRO A 302 -4.88 4.31 12.43
C PRO A 302 -3.71 3.31 12.41
N VAL A 303 -3.10 3.04 13.56
CA VAL A 303 -2.01 2.06 13.66
C VAL A 303 -2.49 0.64 13.35
N LEU A 304 -3.67 0.24 13.82
CA LEU A 304 -4.26 -1.06 13.51
C LEU A 304 -4.61 -1.19 12.02
N ILE A 305 -5.09 -0.12 11.38
CA ILE A 305 -5.34 -0.08 9.94
C ILE A 305 -4.01 -0.25 9.18
N GLY A 306 -2.97 0.49 9.57
CA GLY A 306 -1.63 0.34 8.99
C GLY A 306 -1.05 -1.07 9.17
N LEU A 307 -1.29 -1.68 10.33
CA LEU A 307 -0.85 -3.04 10.63
C LEU A 307 -1.54 -4.07 9.74
N VAL A 308 -2.85 -3.93 9.51
CA VAL A 308 -3.62 -4.78 8.58
C VAL A 308 -3.01 -4.70 7.18
N LEU A 309 -2.88 -3.50 6.62
CA LEU A 309 -2.36 -3.32 5.26
C LEU A 309 -0.92 -3.83 5.11
N CYS A 310 -0.07 -3.58 6.11
CA CYS A 310 1.29 -4.09 6.13
C CYS A 310 1.32 -5.63 6.16
N THR A 311 0.42 -6.26 6.94
CA THR A 311 0.27 -7.71 7.03
C THR A 311 -0.24 -8.31 5.72
N GLU A 312 -1.15 -7.64 5.02
CA GLU A 312 -1.66 -8.03 3.70
C GLU A 312 -0.56 -7.97 2.64
N CYS A 313 0.20 -6.87 2.55
CA CYS A 313 1.38 -6.76 1.67
C CYS A 313 2.39 -7.89 1.91
N LEU A 314 2.76 -8.14 3.18
CA LEU A 314 3.68 -9.23 3.53
C LEU A 314 3.11 -10.61 3.15
N SER A 315 1.81 -10.83 3.33
CA SER A 315 1.14 -12.07 2.93
C SER A 315 1.19 -12.28 1.40
N SER A 316 1.00 -11.21 0.62
CA SER A 316 1.11 -11.23 -0.84
C SER A 316 2.54 -11.58 -1.29
N ILE A 317 3.56 -11.04 -0.63
CA ILE A 317 4.98 -11.37 -0.87
C ILE A 317 5.27 -12.85 -0.54
N VAL A 318 4.83 -13.33 0.63
CA VAL A 318 5.00 -14.75 1.04
C VAL A 318 4.35 -15.69 0.03
N LEU A 319 3.13 -15.38 -0.43
CA LEU A 319 2.44 -16.17 -1.45
C LEU A 319 3.18 -16.15 -2.79
N SER A 320 3.69 -14.99 -3.21
CA SER A 320 4.48 -14.83 -4.43
C SER A 320 5.74 -15.71 -4.41
N ALA A 321 6.52 -15.64 -3.32
CA ALA A 321 7.70 -16.47 -3.11
C ALA A 321 7.36 -17.98 -3.06
N GLN A 322 6.27 -18.35 -2.39
CA GLN A 322 5.82 -19.74 -2.32
C GLN A 322 5.42 -20.29 -3.69
N ARG A 323 4.74 -19.50 -4.54
CA ARG A 323 4.39 -19.91 -5.91
C ARG A 323 5.64 -20.22 -6.73
N ARG A 324 6.68 -19.37 -6.66
CA ARG A 324 7.96 -19.62 -7.34
C ARG A 324 8.62 -20.90 -6.83
N ALA A 325 8.64 -21.11 -5.51
CA ALA A 325 9.18 -22.33 -4.92
C ALA A 325 8.44 -23.59 -5.41
N ASP A 326 7.11 -23.54 -5.51
CA ASP A 326 6.31 -24.66 -6.00
C ASP A 326 6.50 -24.91 -7.50
N ALA A 327 6.66 -23.86 -8.32
CA ALA A 327 6.99 -23.96 -9.74
C ALA A 327 8.35 -24.66 -9.95
N VAL A 328 9.36 -24.30 -9.15
CA VAL A 328 10.68 -24.96 -9.16
C VAL A 328 10.56 -26.43 -8.76
N LYS A 329 9.85 -26.75 -7.66
CA LYS A 329 9.58 -28.13 -7.24
C LYS A 329 8.89 -28.93 -8.35
N ALA A 330 7.95 -28.32 -9.08
CA ALA A 330 7.24 -28.96 -10.20
C ALA A 330 8.15 -29.20 -11.42
N ALA A 331 9.01 -28.23 -11.76
CA ALA A 331 9.99 -28.36 -12.85
C ALA A 331 11.03 -29.45 -12.56
N GLN A 332 11.54 -29.51 -11.32
CA GLN A 332 12.47 -30.54 -10.87
C GLN A 332 11.85 -31.95 -10.94
N LYS A 333 10.57 -32.10 -10.57
CA LYS A 333 9.83 -33.37 -10.74
C LYS A 333 9.73 -33.81 -12.20
N LYS A 334 9.78 -32.87 -13.16
CA LYS A 334 9.81 -33.15 -14.61
C LYS A 334 11.23 -33.42 -15.14
N GLY A 335 12.25 -33.51 -14.27
CA GLY A 335 13.65 -33.74 -14.62
C GLY A 335 14.36 -32.52 -15.18
N GLN A 336 13.79 -31.32 -15.05
CA GLN A 336 14.43 -30.08 -15.48
C GLN A 336 15.42 -29.59 -14.41
N ASN A 337 16.59 -29.12 -14.84
CA ASN A 337 17.61 -28.55 -13.94
C ASN A 337 17.30 -27.07 -13.67
N VAL A 338 16.29 -26.81 -12.84
CA VAL A 338 15.89 -25.47 -12.41
C VAL A 338 16.25 -25.30 -10.92
N SER A 339 16.94 -24.22 -10.59
CA SER A 339 17.20 -23.80 -9.21
C SER A 339 16.19 -22.73 -8.79
N ALA A 340 15.89 -22.65 -7.50
CA ALA A 340 15.16 -21.50 -6.97
C ALA A 340 15.99 -20.24 -7.19
N SER A 341 15.42 -19.24 -7.87
CA SER A 341 15.96 -17.88 -7.89
C SER A 341 15.83 -17.33 -6.48
N ALA A 342 16.95 -17.09 -5.81
CA ALA A 342 16.97 -16.36 -4.54
C ALA A 342 17.00 -14.87 -4.89
N GLY A 343 15.87 -14.19 -4.77
CA GLY A 343 15.77 -12.75 -4.92
C GLY A 343 15.27 -12.08 -3.65
N GLY A 344 14.91 -10.81 -3.77
CA GLY A 344 14.59 -9.99 -2.62
C GLY A 344 13.36 -10.48 -1.83
N ASP A 345 12.35 -11.03 -2.49
CA ASP A 345 11.16 -11.53 -1.79
C ASP A 345 11.51 -12.75 -0.92
N GLU A 346 12.37 -13.66 -1.39
CA GLU A 346 12.84 -14.80 -0.59
C GLU A 346 13.68 -14.34 0.62
N GLU A 347 14.44 -13.25 0.48
CA GLU A 347 15.15 -12.62 1.61
C GLU A 347 14.16 -12.09 2.67
N ILE A 348 13.08 -11.41 2.23
CA ILE A 348 12.01 -10.97 3.13
C ILE A 348 11.40 -12.19 3.83
N VAL A 349 11.01 -13.23 3.10
CA VAL A 349 10.40 -14.43 3.70
C VAL A 349 11.35 -15.08 4.71
N ALA A 350 12.65 -15.12 4.44
CA ALA A 350 13.64 -15.61 5.39
C ALA A 350 13.68 -14.75 6.68
N GLU A 351 13.59 -13.42 6.56
CA GLU A 351 13.51 -12.51 7.71
C GLU A 351 12.21 -12.70 8.52
N LEU A 352 11.07 -12.88 7.85
CA LEU A 352 9.76 -13.13 8.48
C LEU A 352 9.73 -14.45 9.28
N LYS A 353 10.59 -15.42 8.93
CA LYS A 353 10.66 -16.72 9.62
C LYS A 353 11.63 -16.74 10.82
N THR A 354 12.24 -15.60 11.17
CA THR A 354 13.14 -15.50 12.32
C THR A 354 12.39 -15.56 13.66
N ASP A 355 13.05 -16.00 14.74
CA ASP A 355 12.46 -15.99 16.11
C ASP A 355 11.96 -14.61 16.51
N LYS A 356 12.69 -13.56 16.12
CA LYS A 356 12.32 -12.18 16.39
C LYS A 356 10.99 -11.81 15.75
N PHE A 357 10.85 -11.98 14.43
CA PHE A 357 9.62 -11.59 13.74
C PHE A 357 8.43 -12.43 14.19
N ILE A 358 8.58 -13.75 14.27
CA ILE A 358 7.50 -14.65 14.73
C ILE A 358 7.11 -14.32 16.17
N GLY A 359 8.07 -14.00 17.04
CA GLY A 359 7.81 -13.56 18.40
C GLY A 359 7.00 -12.26 18.48
N GLU A 360 7.33 -11.27 17.64
CA GLU A 360 6.59 -10.01 17.52
C GLU A 360 5.16 -10.26 16.99
N LEU A 361 5.01 -11.08 15.96
CA LEU A 361 3.73 -11.48 15.37
C LEU A 361 2.83 -12.19 16.39
N VAL A 362 3.35 -13.17 17.14
CA VAL A 362 2.60 -13.86 18.20
C VAL A 362 2.22 -12.90 19.33
N SER A 363 3.12 -12.00 19.74
CA SER A 363 2.86 -11.03 20.80
C SER A 363 1.72 -10.06 20.46
N VAL A 364 1.70 -9.52 19.23
CA VAL A 364 0.61 -8.64 18.78
C VAL A 364 -0.68 -9.41 18.56
N LEU A 365 -0.61 -10.65 18.08
CA LEU A 365 -1.78 -11.52 17.94
C LEU A 365 -2.46 -11.78 19.30
N GLN A 366 -1.69 -12.13 20.33
CA GLN A 366 -2.18 -12.31 21.70
C GLN A 366 -2.77 -11.02 22.29
N ALA A 367 -2.09 -9.88 22.08
CA ALA A 367 -2.58 -8.58 22.53
C ALA A 367 -3.92 -8.22 21.88
N THR A 368 -4.05 -8.51 20.59
CA THR A 368 -5.26 -8.25 19.79
C THR A 368 -6.41 -9.16 20.24
N ASP A 369 -6.15 -10.44 20.51
CA ASP A 369 -7.18 -11.38 20.98
C ASP A 369 -7.77 -10.95 22.34
N ALA A 370 -6.91 -10.47 23.24
CA ALA A 370 -7.34 -9.93 24.53
C ALA A 370 -8.10 -8.60 24.40
N PHE A 371 -7.69 -7.73 23.46
CA PHE A 371 -8.29 -6.41 23.26
C PHE A 371 -9.62 -6.46 22.51
N LEU A 372 -9.78 -7.38 21.56
CA LEU A 372 -10.99 -7.57 20.75
C LEU A 372 -11.64 -8.92 21.07
N PRO A 373 -12.34 -9.02 22.22
CA PRO A 373 -13.02 -10.25 22.61
C PRO A 373 -14.06 -10.66 21.57
N ARG A 374 -14.21 -11.98 21.40
CA ARG A 374 -15.14 -12.58 20.44
C ARG A 374 -16.58 -12.16 20.69
N VAL A 375 -17.34 -11.98 19.62
CA VAL A 375 -18.77 -11.71 19.69
C VAL A 375 -19.57 -12.93 19.26
N LYS A 376 -20.48 -13.37 20.13
CA LYS A 376 -21.35 -14.52 19.89
C LYS A 376 -22.57 -14.13 19.04
N PRO A 377 -23.22 -15.10 18.34
CA PRO A 377 -24.35 -14.88 17.43
C PRO A 377 -25.55 -14.10 17.97
N THR A 378 -25.66 -13.96 19.29
CA THR A 378 -26.81 -13.35 19.98
C THR A 378 -26.63 -11.87 20.32
N ALA A 379 -25.52 -11.24 19.93
CA ALA A 379 -25.25 -9.84 20.28
C ALA A 379 -25.81 -8.86 19.22
N GLU A 380 -26.65 -7.92 19.64
CA GLU A 380 -27.37 -6.95 18.78
C GLU A 380 -26.51 -5.77 18.25
N GLU A 381 -25.18 -5.82 18.33
CA GLU A 381 -24.31 -4.68 17.97
C GLU A 381 -23.43 -4.95 16.74
N ASN A 382 -23.95 -4.53 15.56
CA ASN A 382 -23.23 -4.49 14.29
C ASN A 382 -22.52 -3.14 14.07
N THR A 383 -21.60 -2.75 14.96
CA THR A 383 -20.64 -1.69 14.63
C THR A 383 -19.46 -2.31 13.90
N THR A 384 -19.41 -2.14 12.57
CA THR A 384 -18.25 -2.52 11.77
C THR A 384 -17.07 -1.62 12.12
N LEU A 385 -15.95 -2.22 12.53
CA LEU A 385 -14.72 -1.49 12.82
C LEU A 385 -13.80 -1.57 11.58
N PRO A 386 -13.11 -0.49 11.20
CA PRO A 386 -12.22 -0.48 10.03
C PRO A 386 -11.03 -1.45 10.16
N PHE A 387 -10.73 -1.91 11.38
CA PHE A 387 -9.69 -2.88 11.71
C PHE A 387 -10.25 -4.22 12.21
N GLN A 388 -11.54 -4.54 12.00
CA GLN A 388 -12.16 -5.77 12.50
C GLN A 388 -11.46 -7.07 12.02
N ASN A 389 -10.75 -6.98 10.89
CA ASN A 389 -10.02 -8.09 10.29
C ASN A 389 -8.61 -8.30 10.85
N VAL A 390 -8.11 -7.45 11.75
CA VAL A 390 -6.73 -7.53 12.25
C VAL A 390 -6.36 -8.91 12.81
N LYS A 391 -7.25 -9.58 13.56
CA LYS A 391 -7.01 -10.95 14.04
C LYS A 391 -6.84 -11.93 12.88
N ARG A 392 -7.74 -11.84 11.88
CA ARG A 392 -7.75 -12.71 10.69
C ARG A 392 -6.44 -12.57 9.91
N ASP A 393 -5.98 -11.34 9.69
CA ASP A 393 -4.81 -11.10 8.86
C ASP A 393 -3.51 -11.52 9.54
N LEU A 394 -3.37 -11.27 10.85
CA LEU A 394 -2.25 -11.77 11.64
C LEU A 394 -2.20 -13.31 11.66
N VAL A 395 -3.36 -13.97 11.87
CA VAL A 395 -3.46 -15.44 11.82
C VAL A 395 -3.14 -15.98 10.44
N ARG A 396 -3.62 -15.32 9.38
CA ARG A 396 -3.34 -15.68 7.99
C ARG A 396 -1.84 -15.63 7.70
N LEU A 397 -1.17 -14.52 8.04
CA LEU A 397 0.27 -14.39 7.84
C LEU A 397 1.04 -15.48 8.59
N LEU A 398 0.68 -15.76 9.85
CA LEU A 398 1.29 -16.84 10.63
C LEU A 398 1.10 -18.21 9.96
N GLY A 399 -0.10 -18.48 9.45
CA GLY A 399 -0.42 -19.71 8.72
C GLY A 399 0.39 -19.89 7.45
N LEU A 400 0.63 -18.79 6.71
CA LEU A 400 1.48 -18.79 5.52
C LEU A 400 2.95 -19.09 5.89
N LEU A 401 3.47 -18.46 6.94
CA LEU A 401 4.86 -18.66 7.37
C LEU A 401 5.11 -20.07 7.93
N ALA A 402 4.11 -20.67 8.59
CA ALA A 402 4.19 -22.03 9.13
C ALA A 402 4.03 -23.14 8.07
N TYR A 403 3.68 -22.80 6.83
CA TYR A 403 3.50 -23.79 5.77
C TYR A 403 4.83 -24.49 5.43
N ASP A 404 4.84 -25.83 5.48
CA ASP A 404 6.00 -26.69 5.16
C ASP A 404 7.26 -26.34 5.98
N ASP A 405 7.11 -25.75 7.17
CA ASP A 405 8.23 -25.29 8.01
C ASP A 405 7.97 -25.51 9.51
N THR A 406 8.49 -26.63 10.03
CA THR A 406 8.30 -27.01 11.43
C THR A 406 9.03 -26.08 12.41
N LYS A 407 10.09 -25.38 11.99
CA LYS A 407 10.85 -24.46 12.86
C LYS A 407 10.00 -23.27 13.26
N VAL A 408 9.23 -22.72 12.30
CA VAL A 408 8.24 -21.68 12.61
C VAL A 408 7.22 -22.21 13.62
N GLY A 409 6.73 -23.44 13.41
CA GLY A 409 5.82 -24.09 14.36
C GLY A 409 6.41 -24.26 15.77
N ASP A 410 7.70 -24.57 15.88
CA ASP A 410 8.40 -24.69 17.17
C ASP A 410 8.51 -23.34 17.88
N ILE A 411 8.88 -22.27 17.16
CA ILE A 411 8.93 -20.92 17.70
C ILE A 411 7.54 -20.50 18.20
N VAL A 412 6.48 -20.73 17.39
CA VAL A 412 5.10 -20.39 17.77
C VAL A 412 4.69 -21.11 19.06
N ARG A 413 5.06 -22.39 19.21
CA ARG A 413 4.83 -23.14 20.45
C ARG A 413 5.56 -22.55 21.64
N GLU A 414 6.84 -22.20 21.50
CA GLU A 414 7.65 -21.63 22.58
C GLU A 414 7.12 -20.26 23.05
N LYS A 415 6.46 -19.49 22.18
CA LYS A 415 5.82 -18.22 22.52
C LYS A 415 4.34 -18.36 22.97
N GLY A 416 3.81 -19.58 23.12
CA GLY A 416 2.41 -19.83 23.50
C GLY A 416 1.39 -19.41 22.42
N GLY A 417 1.82 -19.33 21.16
CA GLY A 417 0.98 -18.94 20.04
C GLY A 417 0.04 -20.07 19.57
N VAL A 418 0.39 -21.34 19.79
CA VAL A 418 -0.43 -22.47 19.33
C VAL A 418 -1.80 -22.47 20.01
N GLU A 419 -1.83 -22.31 21.32
CA GLU A 419 -3.06 -22.21 22.13
C GLU A 419 -3.88 -20.98 21.74
N THR A 420 -3.20 -19.87 21.43
CA THR A 420 -3.83 -18.62 20.98
C THR A 420 -4.60 -18.84 19.68
N VAL A 421 -3.96 -19.45 18.67
CA VAL A 421 -4.61 -19.74 17.38
C VAL A 421 -5.74 -20.77 17.54
N LEU A 422 -5.57 -21.78 18.39
CA LEU A 422 -6.64 -22.74 18.68
C LEU A 422 -7.89 -22.06 19.28
N GLY A 423 -7.71 -21.05 20.14
CA GLY A 423 -8.80 -20.24 20.66
C GLY A 423 -9.55 -19.43 19.60
N MET A 424 -8.93 -19.18 18.44
CA MET A 424 -9.52 -18.46 17.31
C MET A 424 -10.27 -19.37 16.34
N CYS A 425 -10.34 -20.68 16.59
CA CYS A 425 -11.18 -21.61 15.82
C CYS A 425 -12.66 -21.59 16.24
N GLU A 426 -13.01 -20.80 17.28
CA GLU A 426 -14.40 -20.51 17.64
C GLU A 426 -15.04 -19.50 16.68
N THR A 427 -16.37 -19.48 16.59
CA THR A 427 -17.09 -18.50 15.76
C THR A 427 -17.01 -17.10 16.37
N ASP A 428 -16.82 -16.09 15.52
CA ASP A 428 -16.79 -14.67 15.88
C ASP A 428 -17.60 -13.88 14.85
N GLU A 429 -18.77 -13.34 15.25
CA GLU A 429 -19.66 -12.59 14.36
C GLU A 429 -19.00 -11.30 13.82
N ARG A 430 -18.02 -10.74 14.53
CA ARG A 430 -17.30 -9.55 14.03
C ARG A 430 -16.24 -9.90 12.99
N ASN A 431 -15.90 -11.18 12.84
CA ASN A 431 -14.86 -11.62 11.93
C ASN A 431 -15.19 -13.00 11.35
N HIS A 432 -16.11 -13.00 10.37
CA HIS A 432 -16.69 -14.21 9.77
C HIS A 432 -15.66 -15.20 9.19
N TYR A 433 -14.45 -14.73 8.83
CA TYR A 433 -13.43 -15.57 8.21
C TYR A 433 -12.26 -15.94 9.16
N LEU A 434 -12.26 -15.43 10.40
CA LEU A 434 -11.19 -15.72 11.36
C LEU A 434 -11.04 -17.22 11.61
N ARG A 435 -12.15 -17.92 11.76
CA ARG A 435 -12.18 -19.35 12.08
C ARG A 435 -11.51 -20.18 10.98
N GLU A 436 -11.82 -19.90 9.72
CA GLU A 436 -11.30 -20.65 8.57
C GLU A 436 -9.78 -20.44 8.45
N HIS A 437 -9.32 -19.20 8.63
CA HIS A 437 -7.89 -18.90 8.65
C HIS A 437 -7.19 -19.56 9.86
N ALA A 438 -7.82 -19.56 11.04
CA ALA A 438 -7.27 -20.23 12.22
C ALA A 438 -7.15 -21.75 12.02
N LEU A 439 -8.17 -22.39 11.44
CA LEU A 439 -8.14 -23.82 11.12
C LEU A 439 -7.02 -24.17 10.13
N LEU A 440 -6.83 -23.34 9.10
CA LEU A 440 -5.72 -23.49 8.15
C LEU A 440 -4.37 -23.34 8.85
N THR A 441 -4.22 -22.33 9.70
CA THR A 441 -3.00 -22.08 10.48
C THR A 441 -2.70 -23.23 11.43
N VAL A 442 -3.70 -23.76 12.14
CA VAL A 442 -3.55 -24.97 12.98
C VAL A 442 -3.08 -26.14 12.14
N ARG A 443 -3.70 -26.41 10.99
CA ARG A 443 -3.28 -27.51 10.10
C ARG A 443 -1.81 -27.36 9.71
N ASN A 444 -1.36 -26.16 9.35
CA ASN A 444 0.03 -25.92 8.98
C ASN A 444 0.97 -26.08 10.18
N LEU A 445 0.63 -25.54 11.36
CA LEU A 445 1.41 -25.69 12.60
C LEU A 445 1.55 -27.14 13.07
N MET A 446 0.58 -28.00 12.75
CA MET A 446 0.57 -29.41 13.16
C MET A 446 1.22 -30.35 12.15
N THR A 447 1.25 -30.00 10.87
CA THR A 447 1.73 -30.90 9.81
C THR A 447 3.22 -31.17 9.99
N GLY A 448 3.60 -32.43 10.20
CA GLY A 448 4.99 -32.82 10.42
C GLY A 448 5.61 -32.34 11.74
N ASN A 449 4.83 -31.78 12.68
CA ASN A 449 5.34 -31.27 13.97
C ASN A 449 4.72 -32.01 15.18
N PRO A 450 5.35 -33.12 15.66
CA PRO A 450 4.89 -33.86 16.82
C PRO A 450 4.85 -33.04 18.12
N GLY A 451 5.76 -32.06 18.28
CA GLY A 451 5.81 -31.19 19.45
C GLY A 451 4.55 -30.34 19.58
N ASN A 452 4.05 -29.83 18.46
CA ASN A 452 2.78 -29.10 18.41
C ASN A 452 1.58 -30.02 18.58
N GLN A 453 1.60 -31.20 17.94
CA GLN A 453 0.53 -32.20 18.08
C GLN A 453 0.35 -32.67 19.53
N ALA A 454 1.44 -32.75 20.29
CA ALA A 454 1.40 -33.10 21.71
C ALA A 454 0.65 -32.06 22.57
N ILE A 455 0.53 -30.81 22.12
CA ILE A 455 -0.28 -29.79 22.81
C ILE A 455 -1.76 -30.17 22.71
N ILE A 456 -2.24 -30.50 21.51
CA ILE A 456 -3.63 -30.96 21.30
C ILE A 456 -3.90 -32.23 22.10
N GLY A 457 -2.95 -33.18 22.13
CA GLY A 457 -3.08 -34.41 22.91
C GLY A 457 -3.20 -34.20 24.43
N LYS A 458 -2.80 -33.05 24.96
CA LYS A 458 -2.95 -32.67 26.37
C LYS A 458 -4.25 -31.91 26.66
N MET A 459 -4.98 -31.48 25.62
CA MET A 459 -6.22 -30.73 25.80
C MET A 459 -7.36 -31.68 26.18
N ALA A 460 -8.08 -31.35 27.24
CA ALA A 460 -9.30 -32.06 27.60
C ALA A 460 -10.47 -31.57 26.74
N PRO A 461 -11.29 -32.47 26.16
CA PRO A 461 -12.48 -32.04 25.46
C PRO A 461 -13.43 -31.38 26.47
N ILE A 462 -14.02 -30.25 26.08
CA ILE A 462 -14.87 -29.41 26.96
C ILE A 462 -16.36 -29.65 26.67
N GLY A 463 -16.73 -30.04 25.44
CA GLY A 463 -18.11 -30.31 25.05
C GLY A 463 -18.25 -30.81 23.60
N LEU A 464 -19.49 -31.03 23.17
CA LEU A 464 -19.90 -31.31 21.79
C LEU A 464 -20.70 -30.12 21.27
N VAL A 465 -20.32 -29.59 20.11
CA VAL A 465 -21.08 -28.50 19.46
C VAL A 465 -22.38 -29.09 18.91
N GLY A 466 -23.51 -28.57 19.36
CA GLY A 466 -24.84 -28.94 18.88
C GLY A 466 -25.14 -28.36 17.48
N GLU A 467 -26.25 -28.80 16.88
CA GLU A 467 -26.72 -28.30 15.57
C GLU A 467 -27.05 -26.79 15.57
N ASP A 468 -27.26 -26.22 16.77
CA ASP A 468 -27.49 -24.82 17.07
C ASP A 468 -26.19 -24.01 17.25
N GLY A 469 -25.01 -24.65 17.14
CA GLY A 469 -23.71 -24.04 17.41
C GLY A 469 -23.39 -23.89 18.89
N GLU A 470 -24.26 -24.36 19.81
CA GLU A 470 -24.01 -24.29 21.25
C GLU A 470 -23.11 -25.43 21.72
N LEU A 471 -22.14 -25.12 22.60
CA LEU A 471 -21.28 -26.12 23.23
C LEU A 471 -22.06 -26.86 24.31
N LYS A 472 -22.52 -28.09 24.01
CA LYS A 472 -23.21 -28.98 24.94
C LYS A 472 -22.19 -29.77 25.75
N PRO A 473 -22.45 -30.07 27.03
CA PRO A 473 -21.53 -30.87 27.85
C PRO A 473 -21.28 -32.23 27.22
N LEU A 474 -20.05 -32.75 27.35
CA LEU A 474 -19.72 -34.06 26.78
C LEU A 474 -20.68 -35.15 27.31
N PRO A 475 -21.27 -35.97 26.42
CA PRO A 475 -21.97 -37.18 26.78
C PRO A 475 -21.07 -38.05 27.66
N GLN A 476 -21.66 -38.63 28.72
CA GLN A 476 -20.94 -39.44 29.70
C GLN A 476 -20.07 -40.53 29.05
N ARG A 477 -20.53 -41.16 27.97
CA ARG A 477 -19.76 -42.15 27.21
C ARG A 477 -18.42 -41.64 26.66
N ILE A 478 -18.38 -40.39 26.20
CA ILE A 478 -17.15 -39.79 25.66
C ILE A 478 -16.24 -39.34 26.81
N LYS A 479 -16.81 -38.85 27.92
CA LYS A 479 -16.05 -38.56 29.14
C LYS A 479 -15.36 -39.83 29.68
N GLU A 480 -16.09 -40.92 29.85
CA GLU A 480 -15.57 -42.20 30.32
C GLU A 480 -14.52 -42.80 29.36
N SER A 481 -14.71 -42.65 28.05
CA SER A 481 -13.74 -43.04 27.02
C SER A 481 -12.44 -42.23 27.12
N HIS A 482 -12.56 -40.92 27.34
CA HIS A 482 -11.42 -40.02 27.47
C HIS A 482 -10.66 -40.26 28.77
N GLU A 483 -11.36 -40.46 29.89
CA GLU A 483 -10.78 -40.83 31.18
C GLU A 483 -10.03 -42.17 31.11
N LYS A 484 -10.59 -43.17 30.42
CA LYS A 484 -9.90 -44.43 30.15
C LYS A 484 -8.63 -44.24 29.31
N ALA A 485 -8.70 -43.46 28.23
CA ALA A 485 -7.54 -43.20 27.38
C ALA A 485 -6.43 -42.43 28.12
N ALA A 486 -6.80 -41.41 28.91
CA ALA A 486 -5.87 -40.64 29.75
C ALA A 486 -5.23 -41.51 30.85
N SER A 487 -5.98 -42.43 31.47
CA SER A 487 -5.46 -43.36 32.46
C SER A 487 -4.49 -44.41 31.86
N ALA A 488 -4.70 -44.82 30.61
CA ALA A 488 -3.82 -45.73 29.90
C ALA A 488 -2.51 -45.06 29.44
N ALA A 489 -2.55 -43.76 29.13
CA ALA A 489 -1.38 -42.98 28.72
C ALA A 489 -0.46 -42.59 29.89
N ASN A 490 -0.95 -42.63 31.14
CA ASN A 490 -0.22 -42.20 32.33
C ASN A 490 0.33 -43.35 33.19
N VAL A 491 0.41 -44.58 32.64
CA VAL A 491 1.06 -45.72 33.30
C VAL A 491 2.58 -45.56 33.16
N PRO A 492 3.37 -45.45 34.24
CA PRO A 492 4.82 -45.47 34.14
C PRO A 492 5.25 -46.83 33.59
N SER A 493 6.21 -46.84 32.68
CA SER A 493 6.82 -48.07 32.15
C SER A 493 7.50 -48.87 33.27
N SER A 494 6.73 -49.69 33.99
CA SER A 494 7.23 -50.76 34.84
C SER A 494 7.11 -52.08 34.08
N SER A 495 7.87 -52.20 33.00
CA SER A 495 8.23 -53.50 32.42
C SER A 495 9.38 -53.31 31.44
N ALA A 496 10.54 -52.90 31.94
CA ALA A 496 11.82 -53.25 31.33
C ALA A 496 12.29 -54.55 32.01
N PRO A 497 12.72 -55.58 31.27
CA PRO A 497 13.20 -56.83 31.85
C PRO A 497 14.52 -56.57 32.59
N GLN A 498 14.60 -56.99 33.85
CA GLN A 498 15.87 -57.04 34.58
C GLN A 498 16.81 -58.04 33.89
N PRO A 499 18.11 -57.71 33.74
CA PRO A 499 19.11 -58.67 33.27
C PRO A 499 19.29 -59.77 34.34
N ALA A 500 19.35 -61.02 33.88
CA ALA A 500 19.53 -62.20 34.71
C ALA A 500 20.82 -62.09 35.54
N SER A 501 20.67 -61.86 36.84
CA SER A 501 21.71 -62.01 37.83
C SER A 501 21.91 -63.50 38.16
N VAL A 502 23.17 -63.89 38.10
CA VAL A 502 23.74 -65.20 38.40
C VAL A 502 23.22 -65.75 39.73
N GLN A 503 22.84 -67.03 39.73
CA GLN A 503 22.48 -67.79 40.92
C GLN A 503 23.71 -67.97 41.81
N GLU A 504 23.66 -67.45 43.03
CA GLU A 504 24.51 -67.91 44.13
C GLU A 504 23.69 -68.74 45.12
N VAL A 505 24.21 -69.93 45.37
CA VAL A 505 23.75 -70.98 46.30
C VAL A 505 24.11 -70.55 47.73
N PRO A 506 23.30 -70.87 48.77
CA PRO A 506 23.68 -70.54 50.14
C PRO A 506 24.64 -71.60 50.68
N GLU A 507 25.86 -71.19 51.04
CA GLU A 507 26.75 -72.01 51.86
C GLU A 507 26.94 -71.41 53.27
N THR A 508 27.03 -72.35 54.19
CA THR A 508 27.01 -72.27 55.64
C THR A 508 28.28 -71.69 56.26
N ASN A 509 28.13 -70.99 57.37
CA ASN A 509 29.22 -70.62 58.30
C ASN A 509 30.13 -71.80 58.68
N ALA A 510 31.44 -71.70 58.47
CA ALA A 510 32.45 -72.18 59.41
C ALA A 510 33.87 -71.59 59.15
N ALA A 511 34.42 -70.98 60.20
CA ALA A 511 35.82 -71.03 60.65
C ALA A 511 37.01 -70.47 59.82
N ALA A 512 37.72 -69.56 60.50
CA ALA A 512 39.16 -69.52 60.71
C ALA A 512 40.11 -68.87 59.68
N GLU A 513 40.75 -67.82 60.20
CA GLU A 513 42.20 -67.53 60.14
C GLU A 513 42.86 -66.81 58.95
N GLN A 514 43.41 -65.65 59.34
CA GLN A 514 44.78 -65.16 59.10
C GLN A 514 45.10 -64.27 57.88
N LYS A 515 45.59 -63.08 58.30
CA LYS A 515 46.72 -62.29 57.77
C LYS A 515 46.50 -61.34 56.58
N ALA A 516 46.58 -60.06 56.95
CA ALA A 516 47.10 -58.92 56.19
C ALA A 516 48.56 -59.14 55.70
N PRO A 517 49.25 -58.21 55.00
CA PRO A 517 48.86 -56.82 54.69
C PRO A 517 49.30 -56.29 53.28
N GLU A 518 49.07 -54.98 53.06
CA GLU A 518 49.93 -54.05 52.28
C GLU A 518 49.99 -54.23 50.74
N THR A 519 50.00 -53.22 49.87
CA THR A 519 50.39 -51.79 49.87
C THR A 519 49.64 -51.09 48.71
N SER A 520 49.04 -49.90 48.91
CA SER A 520 49.59 -48.57 48.56
C SER A 520 50.15 -48.43 47.13
N ALA A 521 49.43 -47.72 46.25
CA ALA A 521 49.74 -46.35 45.83
C ALA A 521 48.59 -45.78 44.98
#